data_AF-D3CVD9-F1
#
_entry.id   AF-D3CVD9-F1
#
_cell.length_a   1.000
_cell.length_b   1.000
_cell.length_c   1.000
_cell.angle_alpha   90.00
_cell.angle_beta   90.00
_cell.angle_gamma   90.00
#
_symmetry.space_group_name_H-M   'P 1'
#
loop_
_entity.id
_entity.type
_entity.pdbx_description
1 polymer ?
#
loop_
_entity_poly.entity_id
_entity_poly.type
_entity_poly.pdbx_seq_one_letter_code
_entity_poly.pdbx_strand_id
1 'polypeptide(L)'
;MQQGEPLVALPPFGRLDMAVVTPTTGGITDIHALVGKKIGVTARGAFTEKFAQYVLQAGGIKPDQVTFVAVGDLVSQELALRHNQIDATVFSSDAVAAAGAHGIDLRVLAGSLQGTAGQLGKVGLQSFWSTTTKFRESHPAVVKNFCTAMTQANSWLQDNANRTAGAKIIGTLLNVPVPVAEQVWDSVHAAWSDTVTSDQWSANVKLILGSADSLPFDKFVSGCTHTG
;
A
#
# COMPACT_ATOMS: atom_id res chain seq x y z
N MET A 1 14.33 -1.47 -22.09
CA MET A 1 13.95 -2.85 -21.72
C MET A 1 12.65 -3.18 -22.45
N GLN A 2 12.76 -3.75 -23.64
CA GLN A 2 11.65 -4.27 -24.43
C GLN A 2 11.98 -5.73 -24.74
N GLN A 3 11.22 -6.65 -24.14
CA GLN A 3 10.83 -7.99 -24.65
C GLN A 3 10.36 -8.85 -23.47
N GLY A 4 9.13 -8.58 -23.05
CA GLY A 4 8.29 -9.45 -22.25
C GLY A 4 6.86 -9.23 -22.74
N GLU A 5 6.03 -10.27 -22.69
CA GLU A 5 4.62 -10.13 -23.08
C GLU A 5 3.95 -9.05 -22.18
N PRO A 6 3.23 -8.07 -22.75
CA PRO A 6 2.65 -7.00 -21.95
C PRO A 6 1.68 -7.57 -20.90
N LEU A 7 1.87 -7.12 -19.66
CA LEU A 7 0.95 -7.42 -18.56
C LEU A 7 -0.22 -6.44 -18.59
N VAL A 8 -1.39 -6.95 -18.21
CA VAL A 8 -2.63 -6.19 -18.07
C VAL A 8 -3.09 -6.34 -16.63
N ALA A 9 -3.35 -5.21 -15.97
CA ALA A 9 -3.90 -5.16 -14.63
C ALA A 9 -5.40 -5.51 -14.65
N LEU A 10 -5.81 -6.33 -13.67
CA LEU A 10 -7.16 -6.79 -13.45
C LEU A 10 -7.64 -6.33 -12.06
N PRO A 11 -8.94 -6.01 -11.91
CA PRO A 11 -9.54 -5.68 -10.62
C PRO A 11 -9.56 -6.86 -9.63
N PRO A 12 -9.79 -6.56 -8.33
CA PRO A 12 -9.91 -5.23 -7.75
C PRO A 12 -8.54 -4.52 -7.64
N PHE A 13 -8.59 -3.20 -7.63
CA PHE A 13 -7.46 -2.30 -7.47
C PHE A 13 -7.42 -1.82 -6.01
N GLY A 14 -6.41 -2.28 -5.29
CA GLY A 14 -6.10 -1.87 -3.93
C GLY A 14 -5.40 -0.51 -3.91
N ARG A 15 -5.95 0.41 -3.12
CA ARG A 15 -5.33 1.69 -2.79
C ARG A 15 -3.99 1.44 -2.10
N LEU A 16 -3.10 2.41 -2.22
CA LEU A 16 -1.86 2.45 -1.44
C LEU A 16 -2.17 2.37 0.06
N ASP A 17 -1.55 1.43 0.77
CA ASP A 17 -1.62 1.25 2.22
C ASP A 17 -0.21 1.34 2.81
N MET A 18 0.24 2.57 3.02
CA MET A 18 1.54 2.86 3.63
C MET A 18 1.43 4.12 4.48
N ALA A 19 2.18 4.13 5.58
CA ALA A 19 2.26 5.25 6.49
C ALA A 19 3.69 5.40 7.02
N VAL A 20 4.12 6.66 7.17
CA VAL A 20 5.29 6.98 8.00
C VAL A 20 4.85 6.91 9.45
N VAL A 21 5.48 6.04 10.23
CA VAL A 21 5.11 5.73 11.61
C VAL A 21 6.29 5.86 12.55
N THR A 22 6.02 6.19 13.81
CA THR A 22 7.02 6.36 14.89
C THR A 22 6.53 5.71 16.19
N PRO A 23 7.40 5.25 17.10
CA PRO A 23 6.99 4.82 18.42
C PRO A 23 6.36 5.98 19.19
N THR A 24 5.28 5.72 19.93
CA THR A 24 4.57 6.75 20.70
C THR A 24 5.42 7.36 21.82
N THR A 25 6.41 6.62 22.31
CA THR A 25 7.34 6.99 23.40
C THR A 25 8.45 7.95 22.96
N GLY A 26 8.70 8.12 21.66
CA GLY A 26 9.85 8.86 21.12
C GLY A 26 9.71 10.39 21.05
N GLY A 27 8.59 10.96 21.51
CA GLY A 27 8.33 12.41 21.48
C GLY A 27 8.05 13.00 20.09
N ILE A 28 8.02 12.18 19.04
CA ILE A 28 7.68 12.59 17.67
C ILE A 28 6.16 12.54 17.50
N THR A 29 5.55 13.70 17.24
CA THR A 29 4.10 13.87 17.17
C THR A 29 3.58 14.19 15.76
N ASP A 30 4.44 14.69 14.89
CA ASP A 30 4.11 15.07 13.52
C ASP A 30 5.31 14.86 12.58
N ILE A 31 5.10 15.08 11.28
CA ILE A 31 6.12 14.87 10.26
C ILE A 31 7.30 15.86 10.35
N HIS A 32 7.09 17.07 10.89
CA HIS A 32 8.16 18.08 11.03
C HIS A 32 9.17 17.71 12.11
N ALA A 33 8.74 16.98 13.14
CA ALA A 33 9.61 16.41 14.16
C ALA A 33 10.60 15.34 13.62
N LEU A 34 10.49 14.94 12.35
CA LEU A 34 11.45 14.05 11.69
C LEU A 34 12.73 14.74 11.20
N VAL A 35 12.79 16.08 11.18
CA VAL A 35 14.01 16.79 10.78
C VAL A 35 15.17 16.40 11.71
N GLY A 36 16.28 15.95 11.12
CA GLY A 36 17.46 15.42 11.81
C GLY A 36 17.31 13.98 12.32
N LYS A 37 16.17 13.32 12.05
CA LYS A 37 15.88 11.95 12.51
C LYS A 37 16.23 10.89 11.48
N LYS A 38 16.26 9.64 11.92
CA LYS A 38 16.53 8.46 11.11
C LYS A 38 15.22 7.77 10.74
N ILE A 39 15.00 7.57 9.45
CA ILE A 39 13.85 6.83 8.93
C ILE A 39 14.35 5.48 8.39
N GLY A 40 13.90 4.40 9.00
CA GLY A 40 14.09 3.04 8.51
C GLY A 40 13.33 2.80 7.23
N VAL A 41 13.99 2.18 6.26
CA VAL A 41 13.44 1.75 4.99
C VAL A 41 13.89 0.33 4.69
N THR A 42 13.17 -0.35 3.79
CA THR A 42 13.49 -1.74 3.44
C THR A 42 14.83 -1.85 2.74
N ALA A 43 15.12 -0.96 1.80
CA ALA A 43 16.42 -0.80 1.16
C ALA A 43 16.54 0.61 0.58
N ARG A 44 17.77 1.06 0.32
CA ARG A 44 17.99 2.34 -0.36
C ARG A 44 17.41 2.30 -1.78
N GLY A 45 16.65 3.32 -2.15
CA GLY A 45 15.95 3.43 -3.43
C GLY A 45 14.69 2.58 -3.56
N ALA A 46 14.36 1.77 -2.55
CA ALA A 46 13.11 1.01 -2.51
C ALA A 46 11.89 1.93 -2.40
N PHE A 47 10.71 1.37 -2.67
CA PHE A 47 9.48 2.15 -2.63
C PHE A 47 9.16 2.71 -1.24
N THR A 48 9.60 2.05 -0.15
CA THR A 48 9.50 2.59 1.22
C THR A 48 10.26 3.92 1.39
N GLU A 49 11.47 4.04 0.84
CA GLU A 49 12.20 5.31 0.82
C GLU A 49 11.49 6.36 -0.04
N LYS A 50 11.06 5.99 -1.25
CA LYS A 50 10.34 6.91 -2.15
C LYS A 50 9.05 7.44 -1.53
N PHE A 51 8.30 6.57 -0.84
CA PHE A 51 7.08 6.94 -0.13
C PHE A 51 7.39 7.95 0.99
N ALA A 52 8.38 7.67 1.84
CA ALA A 52 8.78 8.60 2.89
C ALA A 52 9.24 9.96 2.32
N GLN A 53 10.06 9.95 1.27
CA GLN A 53 10.49 11.17 0.57
C GLN A 53 9.29 11.98 0.05
N TYR A 54 8.32 11.30 -0.57
CA TYR A 54 7.11 11.94 -1.08
C TYR A 54 6.30 12.61 0.04
N VAL A 55 6.09 11.88 1.15
CA VAL A 55 5.38 12.38 2.33
C VAL A 55 6.09 13.60 2.94
N LEU A 56 7.41 13.53 3.10
CA LEU A 56 8.23 14.64 3.60
C LEU A 56 8.10 15.87 2.70
N GLN A 57 8.24 15.70 1.39
CA GLN A 57 8.12 16.79 0.42
C GLN A 57 6.73 17.41 0.42
N ALA A 58 5.67 16.60 0.55
CA ALA A 58 4.30 17.09 0.67
C ALA A 58 4.11 17.94 1.95
N GLY A 59 4.88 17.65 3.01
CA GLY A 59 4.99 18.45 4.23
C GLY A 59 6.01 19.59 4.17
N GLY A 60 6.62 19.88 3.01
CA GLY A 60 7.63 20.95 2.86
C GLY A 60 9.01 20.62 3.44
N ILE A 61 9.27 19.36 3.78
CA ILE A 61 10.54 18.88 4.33
C ILE A 61 11.37 18.30 3.19
N LYS A 62 12.63 18.74 3.07
CA LYS A 62 13.54 18.19 2.07
C LYS A 62 14.05 16.82 2.52
N PRO A 63 14.16 15.84 1.61
CA PRO A 63 14.67 14.50 1.95
C PRO A 63 16.06 14.46 2.59
N ASP A 64 16.91 15.45 2.34
CA ASP A 64 18.25 15.57 2.92
C ASP A 64 18.26 16.09 4.37
N GLN A 65 17.10 16.53 4.88
CA GLN A 65 16.91 16.92 6.27
C GLN A 65 16.65 15.72 7.18
N VAL A 66 16.60 14.49 6.65
CA VAL A 66 16.46 13.25 7.41
C VAL A 66 17.54 12.25 6.96
N THR A 67 17.77 11.20 7.76
CA THR A 67 18.69 10.11 7.38
C THR A 67 17.91 8.84 7.07
N PHE A 68 18.01 8.34 5.84
CA PHE A 68 17.43 7.04 5.47
C PHE A 68 18.37 5.89 5.83
N VAL A 69 17.88 4.92 6.61
CA VAL A 69 18.62 3.74 7.04
C VAL A 69 18.02 2.51 6.36
N ALA A 70 18.81 1.76 5.60
CA ALA A 70 18.38 0.47 5.06
C ALA A 70 18.44 -0.58 6.17
N VAL A 71 17.27 -1.01 6.64
CA VAL A 71 17.15 -1.91 7.79
C VAL A 71 16.66 -3.29 7.38
N GLY A 72 15.95 -3.41 6.25
CA GLY A 72 15.45 -4.67 5.74
C GLY A 72 13.97 -4.89 6.06
N ASP A 73 13.64 -6.11 6.46
CA ASP A 73 12.26 -6.55 6.67
C ASP A 73 11.58 -5.88 7.88
N LEU A 74 10.30 -6.22 8.07
CA LEU A 74 9.46 -5.70 9.13
C LEU A 74 10.03 -6.00 10.52
N VAL A 75 10.48 -7.24 10.76
CA VAL A 75 11.02 -7.67 12.06
C VAL A 75 12.29 -6.90 12.40
N SER A 76 13.20 -6.73 11.44
CA SER A 76 14.42 -5.95 11.61
C SER A 76 14.12 -4.48 11.89
N GLN A 77 13.09 -3.92 11.24
CA GLN A 77 12.65 -2.54 11.49
C GLN A 77 12.02 -2.37 12.87
N GLU A 78 11.20 -3.30 13.33
CA GLU A 78 10.69 -3.28 14.71
C GLU A 78 11.83 -3.31 15.74
N LEU A 79 12.83 -4.18 15.56
CA LEU A 79 13.99 -4.24 16.44
C LEU A 79 14.79 -2.93 16.42
N ALA A 80 14.99 -2.35 15.25
CA ALA A 80 15.70 -1.09 15.10
C ALA A 80 14.96 0.08 15.79
N LEU A 81 13.62 0.11 15.75
CA LEU A 81 12.82 1.07 16.51
C LEU A 81 13.00 0.86 18.02
N ARG A 82 12.91 -0.38 18.52
CA ARG A 82 13.07 -0.69 19.95
C ARG A 82 14.43 -0.29 20.51
N HIS A 83 15.48 -0.42 19.70
CA HIS A 83 16.84 -0.07 20.07
C HIS A 83 17.22 1.38 19.72
N ASN A 84 16.25 2.23 19.34
CA ASN A 84 16.48 3.62 18.94
C ASN A 84 17.55 3.77 17.83
N GLN A 85 17.69 2.76 16.97
CA GLN A 85 18.57 2.81 15.81
C GLN A 85 17.95 3.62 14.67
N ILE A 86 16.62 3.63 14.62
CA ILE A 86 15.79 4.49 13.77
C ILE A 86 14.69 5.13 14.63
N ASP A 87 14.22 6.30 14.22
CA ASP A 87 13.18 7.07 14.91
C ASP A 87 11.79 6.83 14.31
N ALA A 88 11.73 6.55 13.00
CA ALA A 88 10.51 6.27 12.26
C ALA A 88 10.74 5.20 11.19
N THR A 89 9.67 4.63 10.64
CA THR A 89 9.70 3.67 9.52
C THR A 89 8.48 3.89 8.61
N VAL A 90 8.43 3.17 7.48
CA VAL A 90 7.26 3.10 6.60
C VAL A 90 6.63 1.71 6.69
N PHE A 91 5.43 1.63 7.24
CA PHE A 91 4.65 0.40 7.41
C PHE A 91 3.26 0.52 6.79
N SER A 92 2.71 -0.61 6.36
CA SER A 92 1.30 -0.78 6.03
C SER A 92 0.44 -0.95 7.30
N SER A 93 -0.88 -0.92 7.16
CA SER A 93 -1.80 -0.99 8.30
C SER A 93 -1.70 -2.33 9.07
N ASP A 94 -1.52 -3.44 8.37
CA ASP A 94 -1.26 -4.76 8.97
C ASP A 94 0.08 -4.83 9.70
N ALA A 95 1.13 -4.19 9.15
CA ALA A 95 2.43 -4.08 9.78
C ALA A 95 2.37 -3.25 11.08
N VAL A 96 1.59 -2.17 11.09
CA VAL A 96 1.35 -1.36 12.32
C VAL A 96 0.63 -2.20 13.39
N ALA A 97 -0.39 -2.96 12.99
CA ALA A 97 -1.15 -3.81 13.91
C ALA A 97 -0.29 -4.96 14.48
N ALA A 98 0.52 -5.60 13.63
CA ALA A 98 1.45 -6.65 14.04
C ALA A 98 2.49 -6.11 15.06
N ALA A 99 3.05 -4.93 14.79
CA ALA A 99 3.97 -4.29 15.71
C ALA A 99 3.31 -4.00 17.07
N GLY A 100 2.05 -3.53 17.07
CA GLY A 100 1.24 -3.38 18.28
C GLY A 100 1.07 -4.70 19.04
N ALA A 101 0.78 -5.81 18.34
CA ALA A 101 0.70 -7.15 18.94
C ALA A 101 2.03 -7.62 19.54
N HIS A 102 3.16 -7.18 18.99
CA HIS A 102 4.49 -7.41 19.54
C HIS A 102 4.86 -6.43 20.68
N GLY A 103 3.96 -5.53 21.08
CA GLY A 103 4.18 -4.58 22.17
C GLY A 103 5.01 -3.36 21.78
N ILE A 104 4.86 -2.85 20.55
CA ILE A 104 5.33 -1.52 20.17
C ILE A 104 4.15 -0.70 19.63
N ASP A 105 3.74 0.32 20.38
CA ASP A 105 2.69 1.23 19.95
C ASP A 105 3.25 2.26 18.97
N LEU A 106 2.71 2.26 17.75
CA LEU A 106 3.13 3.14 16.67
C LEU A 106 2.09 4.24 16.42
N ARG A 107 2.56 5.47 16.28
CA ARG A 107 1.80 6.63 15.81
C ARG A 107 1.99 6.77 14.31
N VAL A 108 0.89 6.91 13.57
CA VAL A 108 0.91 7.36 12.18
C VAL A 108 1.15 8.86 12.12
N LEU A 109 2.24 9.28 11.48
CA LEU A 109 2.57 10.69 11.24
C LEU A 109 1.91 11.19 9.96
N ALA A 110 1.97 10.37 8.91
CA ALA A 110 1.27 10.61 7.65
C ALA A 110 1.11 9.29 6.90
N GLY A 111 -0.08 9.05 6.34
CA GLY A 111 -0.38 7.81 5.65
C GLY A 111 -1.40 8.00 4.52
N SER A 112 -1.37 7.05 3.58
CA SER A 112 -2.19 7.08 2.37
C SER A 112 -3.67 6.88 2.68
N LEU A 113 -4.01 5.91 3.53
CA LEU A 113 -5.39 5.65 3.91
C LEU A 113 -5.97 6.75 4.81
N GLN A 114 -5.13 7.42 5.61
CA GLN A 114 -5.52 8.57 6.43
C GLN A 114 -5.63 9.88 5.64
N GLY A 115 -5.31 9.87 4.33
CA GLY A 115 -5.40 11.06 3.47
C GLY A 115 -4.34 12.12 3.73
N THR A 116 -3.29 11.79 4.49
CA THR A 116 -2.21 12.70 4.88
C THR A 116 -0.92 12.51 4.07
N ALA A 117 -0.86 11.53 3.18
CA ALA A 117 0.27 11.28 2.27
C ALA A 117 0.16 12.01 0.91
N GLY A 118 -0.36 13.23 0.89
CA GLY A 118 -0.43 14.07 -0.33
C GLY A 118 -1.21 13.45 -1.50
N GLN A 119 -0.82 13.76 -2.75
CA GLN A 119 -1.49 13.20 -3.94
C GLN A 119 -1.25 11.70 -4.10
N LEU A 120 -0.09 11.19 -3.69
CA LEU A 120 0.20 9.76 -3.75
C LEU A 120 -0.80 8.94 -2.91
N GLY A 121 -1.24 9.46 -1.76
CA GLY A 121 -2.32 8.81 -0.98
C GLY A 121 -3.70 8.82 -1.65
N LYS A 122 -3.93 9.73 -2.61
CA LYS A 122 -5.21 9.85 -3.35
C LYS A 122 -5.26 8.95 -4.56
N VAL A 123 -4.18 8.92 -5.35
CA VAL A 123 -4.16 8.20 -6.65
C VAL A 123 -3.37 6.89 -6.60
N GLY A 124 -2.56 6.69 -5.57
CA GLY A 124 -1.66 5.54 -5.45
C GLY A 124 -2.38 4.21 -5.47
N LEU A 125 -1.91 3.32 -6.32
CA LEU A 125 -2.33 1.92 -6.39
C LEU A 125 -1.17 1.05 -5.90
N GLN A 126 -1.47 0.10 -5.03
CA GLN A 126 -0.46 -0.82 -4.47
C GLN A 126 -0.67 -2.24 -4.95
N SER A 127 -1.92 -2.69 -5.03
CA SER A 127 -2.23 -4.09 -5.28
C SER A 127 -3.26 -4.23 -6.40
N PHE A 128 -2.99 -5.11 -7.35
CA PHE A 128 -3.95 -5.56 -8.35
C PHE A 128 -3.46 -6.88 -8.94
N TRP A 129 -4.37 -7.64 -9.53
CA TRP A 129 -3.99 -8.84 -10.25
C TRP A 129 -3.43 -8.46 -11.62
N SER A 130 -2.62 -9.34 -12.20
CA SER A 130 -2.18 -9.16 -13.57
C SER A 130 -2.24 -10.47 -14.34
N THR A 131 -2.49 -10.34 -15.63
CA THR A 131 -2.38 -11.44 -16.59
C THR A 131 -1.64 -10.93 -17.83
N THR A 132 -1.27 -11.82 -18.74
CA THR A 132 -0.66 -11.41 -20.00
C THR A 132 -1.73 -11.11 -21.04
N THR A 133 -1.43 -10.23 -22.01
CA THR A 133 -2.36 -9.88 -23.08
C THR A 133 -2.84 -11.13 -23.85
N LYS A 134 -1.94 -12.06 -24.20
CA LYS A 134 -2.28 -13.31 -24.90
C LYS A 134 -3.18 -14.20 -24.08
N PHE A 135 -2.94 -14.35 -22.78
CA PHE A 135 -3.80 -15.20 -21.94
C PHE A 135 -5.22 -14.63 -21.89
N ARG A 136 -5.35 -13.31 -21.73
CA ARG A 136 -6.65 -12.62 -21.76
C ARG A 136 -7.39 -12.83 -23.08
N GLU A 137 -6.70 -12.71 -24.20
CA GLU A 137 -7.29 -12.85 -25.54
C GLU A 137 -7.65 -14.29 -25.88
N SER A 138 -6.82 -15.26 -25.48
CA SER A 138 -7.05 -16.69 -25.76
C SER A 138 -8.01 -17.37 -24.77
N HIS A 139 -8.17 -16.82 -23.56
CA HIS A 139 -9.02 -17.38 -22.51
C HIS A 139 -9.98 -16.33 -21.89
N PRO A 140 -10.79 -15.63 -22.71
CA PRO A 140 -11.61 -14.52 -22.24
C PRO A 140 -12.65 -14.94 -21.19
N ALA A 141 -13.20 -16.16 -21.29
CA ALA A 141 -14.13 -16.70 -20.30
C ALA A 141 -13.45 -16.93 -18.93
N VAL A 142 -12.20 -17.39 -18.91
CA VAL A 142 -11.44 -17.62 -17.66
C VAL A 142 -11.18 -16.29 -16.97
N VAL A 143 -10.69 -15.28 -17.71
CA VAL A 143 -10.44 -13.95 -17.15
C VAL A 143 -11.73 -13.31 -16.64
N LYS A 144 -12.83 -13.40 -17.41
CA LYS A 144 -14.13 -12.89 -16.96
C LYS A 144 -14.58 -13.54 -15.65
N ASN A 145 -14.54 -14.87 -15.57
CA ASN A 145 -14.97 -15.61 -14.37
C ASN A 145 -14.09 -15.29 -13.16
N PHE A 146 -12.77 -15.17 -13.38
CA PHE A 146 -11.84 -14.73 -12.33
C PHE A 146 -12.23 -13.35 -11.81
N CYS A 147 -12.42 -12.37 -12.70
CA CYS A 147 -12.80 -11.03 -12.26
C CYS A 147 -14.15 -11.02 -11.54
N THR A 148 -15.15 -11.78 -12.01
CA THR A 148 -16.44 -11.92 -11.31
C THR A 148 -16.27 -12.44 -9.89
N ALA A 149 -15.46 -13.48 -9.70
CA ALA A 149 -15.17 -14.01 -8.36
C ALA A 149 -14.45 -12.98 -7.48
N MET A 150 -13.49 -12.25 -8.05
CA MET A 150 -12.76 -11.21 -7.34
C MET A 150 -13.63 -10.01 -6.95
N THR A 151 -14.56 -9.58 -7.81
CA THR A 151 -15.52 -8.50 -7.49
C THR A 151 -16.52 -8.96 -6.42
N GLN A 152 -16.94 -10.23 -6.44
CA GLN A 152 -17.78 -10.79 -5.37
C GLN A 152 -17.05 -10.81 -4.02
N ALA A 153 -15.77 -11.22 -4.03
CA ALA A 153 -14.94 -11.17 -2.83
C ALA A 153 -14.76 -9.73 -2.33
N ASN A 154 -14.53 -8.76 -3.22
CA ASN A 154 -14.44 -7.36 -2.85
C ASN A 154 -15.75 -6.82 -2.24
N SER A 155 -16.89 -7.14 -2.85
CA SER A 155 -18.20 -6.77 -2.30
C SER A 155 -18.45 -7.38 -0.91
N TRP A 156 -17.99 -8.61 -0.69
CA TRP A 156 -18.08 -9.26 0.63
C TRP A 156 -17.20 -8.54 1.66
N LEU A 157 -15.98 -8.13 1.28
CA LEU A 157 -15.09 -7.36 2.15
C LEU A 157 -15.68 -6.00 2.55
N GLN A 158 -16.35 -5.32 1.62
CA GLN A 158 -16.93 -3.98 1.87
C GLN A 158 -18.19 -4.00 2.74
N ASP A 159 -18.84 -5.15 2.90
CA ASP A 159 -20.02 -5.28 3.76
C ASP A 159 -19.61 -5.43 5.23
N ASN A 160 -19.92 -4.42 6.03
CA ASN A 160 -19.66 -4.41 7.47
C ASN A 160 -20.29 -5.59 8.23
N ALA A 161 -21.34 -6.22 7.70
CA ALA A 161 -21.90 -7.44 8.28
C ALA A 161 -20.88 -8.59 8.33
N ASN A 162 -19.87 -8.56 7.46
CA ASN A 162 -18.83 -9.58 7.37
C ASN A 162 -17.63 -9.32 8.28
N ARG A 163 -17.58 -8.20 9.02
CA ARG A 163 -16.45 -7.79 9.87
C ARG A 163 -15.93 -8.92 10.77
N THR A 164 -16.80 -9.59 11.50
CA THR A 164 -16.41 -10.67 12.44
C THR A 164 -15.77 -11.85 11.71
N ALA A 165 -16.36 -12.30 10.60
CA ALA A 165 -15.83 -13.40 9.81
C ALA A 165 -14.50 -13.01 9.14
N GLY A 166 -14.45 -11.79 8.62
CA GLY A 166 -13.28 -11.19 7.99
C GLY A 166 -12.09 -11.05 8.92
N ALA A 167 -12.31 -10.50 10.12
CA ALA A 167 -11.28 -10.39 11.14
C ALA A 167 -10.74 -11.77 11.56
N LYS A 168 -11.58 -12.81 11.61
CA LYS A 168 -11.10 -14.17 11.88
C LYS A 168 -10.18 -14.71 10.77
N ILE A 169 -10.50 -14.43 9.51
CA ILE A 169 -9.65 -14.78 8.36
C ILE A 169 -8.31 -14.05 8.48
N ILE A 170 -8.32 -12.74 8.71
CA ILE A 170 -7.10 -11.93 8.88
C ILE A 170 -6.26 -12.44 10.05
N GLY A 171 -6.88 -12.72 11.21
CA GLY A 171 -6.17 -13.23 12.38
C GLY A 171 -5.48 -14.56 12.12
N THR A 172 -6.09 -15.42 11.29
CA THR A 172 -5.48 -16.69 10.86
C THR A 172 -4.31 -16.46 9.92
N LEU A 173 -4.47 -15.58 8.92
CA LEU A 173 -3.45 -15.30 7.90
C LEU A 173 -2.23 -14.60 8.48
N LEU A 174 -2.45 -13.63 9.37
CA LEU A 174 -1.39 -12.84 10.00
C LEU A 174 -0.87 -13.48 11.29
N ASN A 175 -1.51 -14.55 11.76
CA ASN A 175 -1.22 -15.18 13.06
C ASN A 175 -1.26 -14.16 14.23
N VAL A 176 -2.31 -13.33 14.27
CA VAL A 176 -2.52 -12.31 15.30
C VAL A 176 -3.84 -12.52 16.05
N PRO A 177 -3.97 -12.02 17.31
CA PRO A 177 -5.23 -12.07 18.04
C PRO A 177 -6.38 -11.39 17.29
N VAL A 178 -7.60 -11.90 17.44
CA VAL A 178 -8.80 -11.35 16.78
C VAL A 178 -8.97 -9.84 16.98
N PRO A 179 -8.77 -9.25 18.17
CA PRO A 179 -8.87 -7.80 18.35
C PRO A 179 -7.87 -6.99 17.50
N VAL A 180 -6.69 -7.55 17.22
CA VAL A 180 -5.69 -6.94 16.32
C VAL A 180 -6.15 -7.08 14.88
N ALA A 181 -6.65 -8.25 14.50
CA ALA A 181 -7.17 -8.50 13.16
C ALA A 181 -8.39 -7.62 12.83
N GLU A 182 -9.22 -7.30 13.82
CA GLU A 182 -10.32 -6.35 13.72
C GLU A 182 -9.83 -4.93 13.36
N GLN A 183 -8.74 -4.47 13.97
CA GLN A 183 -8.14 -3.16 13.64
C GLN A 183 -7.63 -3.11 12.19
N VAL A 184 -7.03 -4.21 11.73
CA VAL A 184 -6.60 -4.34 10.33
C VAL A 184 -7.81 -4.30 9.41
N TRP A 185 -8.85 -5.09 9.69
CA TRP A 185 -10.10 -5.08 8.92
C TRP A 185 -10.66 -3.66 8.80
N ASP A 186 -10.84 -2.97 9.92
CA ASP A 186 -11.41 -1.63 9.97
C ASP A 186 -10.61 -0.62 9.13
N SER A 187 -9.30 -0.85 9.00
CA SER A 187 -8.41 0.00 8.21
C SER A 187 -8.46 -0.31 6.70
N VAL A 188 -8.57 -1.58 6.29
CA VAL A 188 -8.28 -1.99 4.90
C VAL A 188 -9.45 -2.61 4.13
N HIS A 189 -10.55 -3.00 4.78
CA HIS A 189 -11.64 -3.73 4.10
C HIS A 189 -12.27 -2.93 2.94
N ALA A 190 -12.30 -1.60 3.05
CA ALA A 190 -12.80 -0.68 2.04
C ALA A 190 -11.69 -0.08 1.14
N ALA A 191 -10.46 -0.59 1.20
CA ALA A 191 -9.32 -0.06 0.44
C ALA A 191 -9.25 -0.56 -1.02
N TRP A 192 -10.25 -1.31 -1.49
CA TRP A 192 -10.25 -1.99 -2.79
C TRP A 192 -11.40 -1.51 -3.68
N SER A 193 -11.13 -1.28 -4.96
CA SER A 193 -12.13 -0.84 -5.95
C SER A 193 -12.18 -1.80 -7.13
N ASP A 194 -13.38 -2.13 -7.61
CA ASP A 194 -13.55 -2.96 -8.82
C ASP A 194 -13.18 -2.21 -10.11
N THR A 195 -12.98 -0.90 -10.02
CA THR A 195 -12.64 -0.05 -11.16
C THR A 195 -11.51 0.92 -10.81
N VAL A 196 -10.82 1.39 -11.85
CA VAL A 196 -9.86 2.48 -11.78
C VAL A 196 -10.07 3.35 -13.01
N THR A 197 -10.03 4.67 -12.83
CA THR A 197 -10.21 5.61 -13.94
C THR A 197 -8.88 5.80 -14.70
N SER A 198 -8.97 6.21 -15.97
CA SER A 198 -7.79 6.60 -16.75
C SER A 198 -6.97 7.70 -16.08
N ASP A 199 -7.65 8.64 -15.43
CA ASP A 199 -7.01 9.77 -14.75
C ASP A 199 -6.25 9.31 -13.51
N GLN A 200 -6.87 8.45 -12.69
CA GLN A 200 -6.21 7.87 -11.52
C GLN A 200 -5.00 7.04 -11.93
N TRP A 201 -5.15 6.17 -12.94
CA TRP A 201 -4.06 5.36 -13.46
C TRP A 201 -2.92 6.22 -13.98
N SER A 202 -3.22 7.21 -14.84
CA SER A 202 -2.22 8.10 -15.42
C SER A 202 -1.49 8.92 -14.35
N ALA A 203 -2.22 9.40 -13.34
CA ALA A 203 -1.64 10.10 -12.20
C ALA A 203 -0.72 9.20 -11.37
N ASN A 204 -1.14 7.96 -11.08
CA ASN A 204 -0.32 6.96 -10.41
C ASN A 204 0.96 6.67 -11.20
N VAL A 205 0.83 6.36 -12.50
CA VAL A 205 1.96 6.08 -13.39
C VAL A 205 2.93 7.25 -13.45
N LYS A 206 2.43 8.48 -13.56
CA LYS A 206 3.27 9.69 -13.54
C LYS A 206 4.02 9.86 -12.22
N LEU A 207 3.37 9.63 -11.08
CA LEU A 207 4.01 9.76 -9.78
C LEU A 207 5.11 8.71 -9.56
N ILE A 208 4.90 7.49 -10.06
CA ILE A 208 5.83 6.37 -9.84
C ILE A 208 6.97 6.34 -10.87
N LEU A 209 6.65 6.58 -12.15
CA LEU A 209 7.57 6.45 -13.28
C LEU A 209 8.03 7.79 -13.87
N GLY A 210 7.50 8.91 -13.39
CA GLY A 210 7.83 10.26 -13.87
C GLY A 210 7.11 10.67 -15.17
N SER A 211 6.44 9.74 -15.86
CA SER A 211 5.69 10.01 -17.09
C SER A 211 4.43 9.17 -17.18
N ALA A 212 3.27 9.82 -17.38
CA ALA A 212 1.97 9.17 -17.56
C ALA A 212 1.92 8.24 -18.79
N ASP A 213 2.71 8.53 -19.81
CA ASP A 213 2.67 7.82 -21.10
C ASP A 213 3.40 6.47 -21.07
N SER A 214 4.10 6.17 -19.97
CA SER A 214 4.89 4.94 -19.83
C SER A 214 4.01 3.68 -19.83
N LEU A 215 2.77 3.79 -19.34
CA LEU A 215 1.81 2.70 -19.24
C LEU A 215 0.39 3.22 -19.61
N PRO A 216 0.04 3.32 -20.91
CA PRO A 216 -1.28 3.78 -21.34
C PRO A 216 -2.42 2.93 -20.79
N PHE A 217 -3.46 3.58 -20.26
CA PHE A 217 -4.56 2.92 -19.56
C PHE A 217 -5.26 1.83 -20.39
N ASP A 218 -5.58 2.12 -21.64
CA ASP A 218 -6.27 1.24 -22.59
C ASP A 218 -5.49 -0.05 -22.90
N LYS A 219 -4.17 -0.02 -22.75
CA LYS A 219 -3.28 -1.16 -22.98
C LYS A 219 -3.00 -1.98 -21.73
N PHE A 220 -2.93 -1.32 -20.57
CA PHE A 220 -2.44 -1.91 -19.33
C PHE A 220 -3.51 -2.13 -18.27
N VAL A 221 -4.75 -1.70 -18.50
CA VAL A 221 -5.89 -1.90 -17.58
C VAL A 221 -7.03 -2.61 -18.30
N SER A 222 -7.65 -3.57 -17.62
CA SER A 222 -8.84 -4.26 -18.09
C SER A 222 -9.99 -4.08 -17.11
N GLY A 223 -11.16 -3.69 -17.62
CA GLY A 223 -12.42 -3.76 -16.87
C GLY A 223 -13.05 -5.17 -16.86
N CYS A 224 -12.33 -6.17 -17.37
CA CYS A 224 -12.78 -7.56 -17.53
C CYS A 224 -14.01 -7.77 -18.42
N THR A 225 -14.40 -6.76 -19.19
CA THR A 225 -15.33 -6.88 -20.31
C THR A 225 -14.51 -7.01 -21.59
N HIS A 226 -14.60 -8.17 -22.25
CA HIS A 226 -14.11 -8.30 -23.62
C HIS A 226 -15.14 -7.61 -24.52
N THR A 227 -14.85 -6.43 -25.02
CA THR A 227 -15.56 -5.92 -26.20
C THR A 227 -15.05 -6.70 -27.39
N GLY A 228 -15.90 -7.60 -27.91
CA GLY A 228 -15.63 -8.33 -29.16
C GLY A 228 -15.57 -7.41 -30.36
#